data_AF-A0ABD6MA32-F1
#
_entry.id   AF-A0ABD6MA32-F1
#
_cell.length_a   1.000
_cell.length_b   1.000
_cell.length_c   1.000
_cell.angle_alpha   90.00
_cell.angle_beta   90.00
_cell.angle_gamma   90.00
#
_symmetry.space_group_name_H-M   'P 1'
#
loop_
_entity.id
_entity.type
_entity.pdbx_description
1 polymer ?
#
loop_
_entity_poly.entity_id
_entity_poly.type
_entity_poly.pdbx_seq_one_letter_code
_entity_poly.pdbx_strand_id
1 'polypeptide(L)'
;MIATRPGAATPTRYYPSTTVTFDGDLDYIAIEHAMNGEQVQLTRGERVEAARQLDARGIHPTEIGRRLGVSRETVVTWRKTGWVIPVTTPDPEPIDIGGAAHGRSGYTRGCRCRTCKNGANAASKAAKARRRAAA
;
A
#
# COMPACT_ATOMS: atom_id res chain seq x y z
N MET A 1 8.13 -15.74 27.57
CA MET A 1 9.59 -15.87 27.58
C MET A 1 9.97 -16.97 26.59
N ILE A 2 10.56 -16.60 25.46
CA ILE A 2 11.03 -17.59 24.46
C ILE A 2 12.41 -18.06 24.96
N ALA A 3 12.48 -19.29 25.44
CA ALA A 3 13.73 -19.91 25.85
C ALA A 3 14.53 -20.27 24.60
N THR A 4 15.54 -19.47 24.26
CA THR A 4 16.48 -19.76 23.18
C THR A 4 17.33 -20.96 23.59
N ARG A 5 17.15 -22.11 22.94
CA ARG A 5 17.99 -23.31 23.15
C ARG A 5 19.42 -22.99 22.71
N PRO A 6 20.45 -23.22 23.56
CA PRO A 6 21.84 -23.11 23.14
C PRO A 6 22.10 -24.02 21.93
N GLY A 7 22.58 -23.47 20.82
CA GLY A 7 22.84 -24.20 19.56
C GLY A 7 21.73 -24.11 18.50
N ALA A 8 20.62 -23.43 18.76
CA ALA A 8 19.67 -23.09 17.69
C ALA A 8 20.33 -22.13 16.69
N ALA A 9 20.38 -22.51 15.42
CA ALA A 9 20.87 -21.63 14.36
C ALA A 9 20.13 -20.29 14.41
N THR A 10 20.86 -19.18 14.31
CA THR A 10 20.27 -17.85 14.24
C THR A 10 19.23 -17.85 13.11
N PRO A 11 17.97 -17.45 13.37
CA PRO A 11 16.98 -17.39 12.32
C PRO A 11 17.49 -16.51 11.19
N THR A 12 17.26 -16.93 9.94
CA THR A 12 17.62 -16.13 8.77
C THR A 12 16.94 -14.76 8.88
N ARG A 13 17.75 -13.72 9.06
CA ARG A 13 17.29 -12.33 9.14
C ARG A 13 17.29 -11.72 7.74
N TYR A 14 16.20 -11.04 7.39
CA TYR A 14 16.09 -10.34 6.12
C TYR A 14 16.51 -8.89 6.29
N TYR A 15 17.49 -8.48 5.49
CA TYR A 15 18.01 -7.11 5.47
C TYR A 15 17.53 -6.39 4.21
N PRO A 16 16.79 -5.27 4.33
CA PRO A 16 16.35 -4.50 3.18
C PRO A 16 17.48 -3.74 2.48
N SER A 17 18.46 -3.32 3.27
CA SER A 17 19.74 -2.76 2.84
C SER A 17 20.79 -3.10 3.89
N THR A 18 22.04 -3.24 3.48
CA THR A 18 23.19 -3.43 4.40
C THR A 18 24.05 -2.18 4.51
N THR A 19 23.75 -1.13 3.75
CA THR A 19 24.60 0.06 3.60
C THR A 19 23.88 1.36 3.95
N VAL A 20 22.56 1.38 3.91
CA VAL A 20 21.75 2.58 4.17
C VAL A 20 20.60 2.27 5.11
N THR A 21 20.26 3.24 5.95
CA THR A 21 19.16 3.14 6.91
C THR A 21 17.90 3.86 6.45
N PHE A 22 17.98 4.68 5.39
CA PHE A 22 16.81 5.34 4.79
C PHE A 22 17.01 5.60 3.29
N ASP A 23 15.91 5.79 2.56
CA ASP A 23 15.87 6.25 1.17
C ASP A 23 14.57 7.03 0.91
N GLY A 24 14.67 8.36 0.77
CA GLY A 24 13.52 9.24 0.74
C GLY A 24 12.67 9.13 2.02
N ASP A 25 11.40 8.75 1.87
CA ASP A 25 10.44 8.53 2.97
C ASP A 25 10.46 7.10 3.53
N LEU A 26 11.41 6.25 3.10
CA LEU A 26 11.51 4.86 3.54
C LEU A 26 12.51 4.74 4.68
N ASP A 27 12.07 4.28 5.85
CA ASP A 27 12.93 3.84 6.94
C ASP A 27 13.29 2.35 6.77
N TYR A 28 14.54 2.06 6.39
CA TYR A 28 15.00 0.69 6.19
C TYR A 28 15.19 -0.09 7.48
N ILE A 29 15.38 0.58 8.62
CA ILE A 29 15.43 -0.09 9.93
C ILE A 29 14.02 -0.59 10.25
N ALA A 30 13.00 0.25 10.10
CA ALA A 30 11.61 -0.14 10.32
C ALA A 30 11.20 -1.28 9.36
N ILE A 31 11.57 -1.18 8.08
CA ILE A 31 11.33 -2.25 7.10
C ILE A 31 12.01 -3.56 7.52
N GLU A 32 13.26 -3.51 8.00
CA GLU A 32 13.98 -4.70 8.48
C GLU A 32 13.21 -5.39 9.61
N HIS A 33 12.84 -4.65 10.64
CA HIS A 33 12.09 -5.19 11.78
C HIS A 33 10.78 -5.85 11.33
N ALA A 34 10.01 -5.17 10.46
CA ALA A 34 8.76 -5.71 9.94
C ALA A 34 8.97 -6.97 9.09
N MET A 35 9.98 -6.98 8.21
CA MET A 35 10.33 -8.15 7.40
C MET A 35 10.67 -9.36 8.26
N ASN A 36 11.16 -9.15 9.48
CA ASN A 36 11.52 -10.20 10.43
C ASN A 36 10.39 -10.53 11.44
N GLY A 37 9.19 -9.97 11.24
CA GLY A 37 7.99 -10.27 12.02
C GLY A 37 7.89 -9.50 13.34
N GLU A 38 8.73 -8.48 13.52
CA GLU A 38 8.65 -7.58 14.66
C GLU A 38 7.54 -6.54 14.45
N GLN A 39 6.85 -6.15 15.52
CA GLN A 39 5.76 -5.18 15.44
C GLN A 39 6.32 -3.75 15.40
N VAL A 40 6.25 -3.11 14.24
CA VAL A 40 6.66 -1.73 14.01
C VAL A 40 5.59 -0.97 13.23
N GLN A 41 5.50 0.34 13.48
CA GLN A 41 4.61 1.21 12.74
C GLN A 41 5.24 1.51 11.38
N LEU A 42 4.63 0.98 10.32
CA LEU A 42 5.04 1.25 8.95
C LEU A 42 4.07 2.20 8.24
N THR A 43 4.64 3.16 7.52
CA THR A 43 3.96 3.91 6.48
C THR A 43 3.48 2.98 5.36
N ARG A 44 2.58 3.48 4.51
CA ARG A 44 2.10 2.69 3.38
C ARG A 44 3.22 2.37 2.38
N GLY A 45 4.15 3.30 2.17
CA GLY A 45 5.30 3.11 1.29
C GLY A 45 6.23 2.01 1.80
N GLU A 46 6.55 2.06 3.09
CA GLU A 46 7.39 1.05 3.75
C GLU A 46 6.77 -0.35 3.70
N ARG A 47 5.44 -0.49 3.87
CA ARG A 47 4.77 -1.79 3.74
C ARG A 47 4.86 -2.35 2.31
N VAL A 48 4.70 -1.50 1.31
CA VAL A 48 4.79 -1.91 -0.10
C VAL A 48 6.22 -2.35 -0.40
N GLU A 49 7.23 -1.60 0.06
CA GLU A 49 8.63 -1.93 -0.13
C GLU A 49 9.01 -3.22 0.60
N ALA A 50 8.66 -3.36 1.88
CA ALA A 50 8.86 -4.59 2.64
C ALA A 50 8.22 -5.81 1.96
N ALA A 51 7.00 -5.66 1.44
CA ALA A 51 6.30 -6.72 0.71
C ALA A 51 7.02 -7.08 -0.58
N ARG A 52 7.44 -6.10 -1.39
CA ARG A 52 8.20 -6.29 -2.63
C ARG A 52 9.49 -7.09 -2.37
N GLN A 53 10.17 -6.73 -1.29
CA GLN A 53 11.42 -7.35 -0.88
C GLN A 53 11.25 -8.80 -0.40
N LEU A 54 10.22 -9.10 0.37
CA LEU A 54 9.89 -10.47 0.78
C LEU A 54 9.44 -11.32 -0.42
N ASP A 55 8.68 -10.73 -1.34
CA ASP A 55 8.21 -11.37 -2.57
C ASP A 55 9.37 -11.79 -3.47
N ALA A 56 10.34 -10.88 -3.67
CA ALA A 56 11.56 -11.15 -4.45
C ALA A 56 12.41 -12.28 -3.85
N ARG A 57 12.27 -12.55 -2.55
CA ARG A 57 12.91 -13.67 -1.83
C ARG A 57 12.06 -14.95 -1.84
N GLY A 58 10.95 -14.97 -2.59
CA GLY A 58 10.08 -16.14 -2.76
C GLY A 58 9.11 -16.39 -1.60
N ILE A 59 8.94 -15.43 -0.67
CA ILE A 59 8.01 -15.60 0.46
C ILE A 59 6.57 -15.57 -0.03
N HIS A 60 5.76 -16.50 0.47
CA HIS A 60 4.37 -16.62 0.06
C HIS A 60 3.53 -15.41 0.52
N PRO A 61 2.59 -14.87 -0.30
CA PRO A 61 1.81 -13.67 0.03
C PRO A 61 1.06 -13.71 1.36
N THR A 62 0.61 -14.89 1.80
CA THR A 62 -0.04 -15.06 3.11
C THR A 62 0.92 -14.76 4.27
N GLU A 63 2.17 -15.22 4.17
CA GLU A 63 3.19 -14.98 5.20
C GLU A 63 3.67 -13.53 5.17
N ILE A 64 3.79 -12.94 3.97
CA ILE A 64 4.05 -11.49 3.83
C ILE A 64 2.95 -10.69 4.54
N GLY A 65 1.68 -11.02 4.29
CA GLY A 65 0.55 -10.35 4.92
C GLY A 65 0.58 -10.45 6.45
N ARG A 66 0.91 -11.64 6.98
CA ARG A 66 1.07 -11.86 8.41
C ARG A 66 2.17 -11.00 9.03
N ARG A 67 3.35 -10.92 8.39
CA ARG A 67 4.49 -10.13 8.89
C ARG A 67 4.21 -8.64 8.88
N LEU A 68 3.50 -8.15 7.85
CA LEU A 68 3.27 -6.72 7.63
C LEU A 68 1.92 -6.22 8.15
N GLY A 69 1.11 -7.09 8.75
CA GLY A 69 -0.23 -6.76 9.24
C GLY A 69 -1.21 -6.34 8.14
N VAL A 70 -1.15 -6.98 6.96
CA VAL A 70 -2.04 -6.72 5.82
C VAL A 70 -2.65 -8.01 5.28
N SER A 71 -3.75 -7.90 4.52
CA SER A 71 -4.36 -9.09 3.92
C SER A 71 -3.54 -9.64 2.75
N ARG A 72 -3.67 -10.94 2.50
CA ARG A 72 -3.09 -11.60 1.32
C ARG A 72 -3.52 -10.91 0.02
N GLU A 73 -4.79 -10.52 -0.08
CA GLU A 73 -5.35 -9.85 -1.26
C GLU A 73 -4.69 -8.50 -1.51
N THR A 74 -4.30 -7.80 -0.44
CA THR A 74 -3.57 -6.54 -0.52
C THR A 74 -2.19 -6.75 -1.15
N VAL A 75 -1.44 -7.76 -0.69
CA VAL A 75 -0.14 -8.13 -1.24
C VAL A 75 -0.25 -8.53 -2.72
N VAL A 76 -1.24 -9.36 -3.07
CA VAL A 76 -1.50 -9.76 -4.46
C VAL A 76 -1.84 -8.55 -5.33
N THR A 77 -2.59 -7.59 -4.80
CA THR A 77 -2.92 -6.34 -5.51
C THR A 77 -1.66 -5.53 -5.78
N TRP A 78 -0.79 -5.35 -4.80
CA TRP A 78 0.48 -4.65 -4.98
C TRP A 78 1.39 -5.30 -6.03
N ARG A 79 1.49 -6.63 -6.00
CA ARG A 79 2.23 -7.40 -7.03
C ARG A 79 1.67 -7.12 -8.43
N LYS A 80 0.34 -7.15 -8.60
CA LYS A 80 -0.32 -6.88 -9.89
C LYS A 80 -0.13 -5.45 -10.38
N THR A 81 -0.03 -4.49 -9.46
CA THR A 81 0.22 -3.09 -9.79
C THR A 81 1.71 -2.75 -9.92
N GLY A 82 2.60 -3.76 -9.93
CA GLY A 82 4.04 -3.53 -10.11
C GLY A 82 4.72 -2.84 -8.91
N TRP A 83 4.20 -3.04 -7.70
CA TRP A 83 4.74 -2.46 -6.46
C TRP A 83 4.77 -0.94 -6.44
N VAL A 84 3.86 -0.29 -7.16
CA VAL A 84 3.73 1.17 -7.15
C VAL A 84 3.49 1.65 -5.73
N ILE A 85 4.49 2.36 -5.19
CA ILE A 85 4.37 3.09 -3.94
C ILE A 85 3.39 4.24 -4.22
N PRO A 86 2.24 4.29 -3.54
CA PRO A 86 1.29 5.38 -3.73
C PRO A 86 1.94 6.66 -3.21
N VAL A 87 2.40 7.49 -4.14
CA VAL A 87 2.90 8.83 -3.83
C VAL A 87 1.75 9.57 -3.15
N THR A 88 1.98 10.04 -1.93
CA THR A 88 1.12 11.03 -1.27
C THR A 88 1.36 12.38 -1.92
N THR A 89 1.10 12.48 -3.24
CA THR A 89 0.96 13.79 -3.86
C THR A 89 -0.27 14.45 -3.23
N PRO A 90 -0.16 15.69 -2.73
CA PRO A 90 -1.34 16.44 -2.29
C PRO A 90 -2.39 16.41 -3.40
N ASP A 91 -3.66 16.23 -3.04
CA ASP A 91 -4.71 16.32 -4.06
C ASP A 91 -4.67 17.72 -4.68
N PRO A 92 -4.79 17.84 -6.01
CA PRO A 92 -4.73 19.13 -6.66
C PRO A 92 -5.87 20.01 -6.18
N GLU A 93 -5.59 21.31 -6.05
CA GLU A 93 -6.60 22.28 -5.66
C GLU A 93 -7.78 22.27 -6.65
N PRO A 94 -9.01 22.58 -6.17
CA PRO A 94 -10.16 22.68 -7.04
C PRO A 94 -9.96 23.79 -8.08
N ILE A 95 -9.88 23.41 -9.36
CA ILE A 95 -9.95 24.38 -10.46
C ILE A 95 -11.36 24.97 -10.55
N ASP A 96 -11.46 26.22 -10.99
CA ASP A 96 -12.75 26.82 -11.36
C ASP A 96 -13.34 26.09 -12.58
N ILE A 97 -14.56 25.59 -12.41
CA ILE A 97 -15.31 24.81 -13.41
C ILE A 97 -16.53 25.59 -13.96
N GLY A 98 -16.50 26.92 -13.84
CA GLY A 98 -17.51 27.82 -14.41
C GLY A 98 -18.88 27.63 -13.76
N GLY A 99 -18.92 27.64 -12.42
CA GLY A 99 -20.15 27.53 -11.63
C GLY A 99 -20.74 26.12 -11.50
N ALA A 100 -20.09 25.09 -12.05
CA ALA A 100 -20.53 23.70 -11.82
C ALA A 100 -20.19 23.23 -10.40
N ALA A 101 -21.02 22.32 -9.87
CA ALA A 101 -20.74 21.68 -8.59
C ALA A 101 -19.54 20.73 -8.68
N HIS A 102 -18.64 20.78 -7.69
CA HIS A 102 -17.60 19.78 -7.50
C HIS A 102 -18.22 18.41 -7.17
N GLY A 103 -17.67 17.35 -7.75
CA GLY A 103 -18.23 16.00 -7.70
C GLY A 103 -18.10 15.29 -9.05
N ARG A 104 -19.06 14.43 -9.41
CA ARG A 104 -19.03 13.73 -10.70
C ARG A 104 -18.99 14.70 -11.88
N SER A 105 -19.79 15.75 -11.84
CA SER A 105 -19.87 16.82 -12.86
C SER A 105 -18.55 17.58 -13.00
N GLY A 106 -17.93 17.97 -11.89
CA GLY A 106 -16.62 18.61 -11.91
C GLY A 106 -15.54 17.70 -12.47
N TYR A 107 -15.57 16.40 -12.16
CA TYR A 107 -14.62 15.43 -12.70
C TYR A 107 -14.71 15.28 -14.22
N THR A 108 -15.92 15.24 -14.76
CA THR A 108 -16.15 15.18 -16.21
C THR A 108 -15.68 16.44 -16.95
N ARG A 109 -15.61 17.59 -16.26
CA ARG A 109 -15.10 18.86 -16.80
C ARG A 109 -13.59 19.06 -16.62
N GLY A 110 -12.88 18.04 -16.16
CA GLY A 110 -11.42 18.07 -16.02
C GLY A 110 -10.89 18.39 -14.62
N CYS A 111 -11.76 18.73 -13.65
CA CYS A 111 -11.31 18.93 -12.27
C CYS A 111 -10.84 17.60 -11.65
N ARG A 112 -9.68 17.62 -10.98
CA ARG A 112 -9.08 16.42 -10.36
C ARG A 112 -8.98 16.52 -8.84
N CYS A 113 -9.59 17.55 -8.23
CA CYS A 113 -9.60 17.68 -6.78
C CYS A 113 -10.29 16.48 -6.11
N ARG A 114 -10.00 16.29 -4.82
CA ARG A 114 -10.49 15.18 -3.99
C ARG A 114 -12.01 14.97 -4.11
N THR A 115 -12.78 16.05 -4.02
CA THR A 115 -14.26 16.02 -4.11
C THR A 115 -14.74 15.47 -5.46
N CYS A 116 -14.14 15.94 -6.55
CA CYS A 116 -14.49 15.49 -7.90
C CYS A 116 -14.16 14.01 -8.11
N LYS A 117 -12.95 13.60 -7.71
CA LYS A 117 -12.48 12.21 -7.78
C LYS A 117 -13.38 11.26 -6.97
N ASN A 118 -13.75 11.65 -5.75
CA ASN A 118 -14.64 10.88 -4.89
C ASN A 118 -16.05 10.74 -5.49
N GLY A 119 -16.62 11.84 -6.02
CA GLY A 119 -17.92 11.81 -6.68
C GLY A 119 -17.94 10.89 -7.90
N ALA A 120 -16.89 10.93 -8.73
CA ALA A 120 -16.76 10.02 -9.89
C ALA A 120 -16.64 8.55 -9.47
N ASN A 121 -15.81 8.25 -8.46
CA ASN A 121 -15.64 6.89 -7.95
C ASN A 121 -16.93 6.33 -7.34
N ALA A 122 -17.67 7.13 -6.56
CA ALA A 122 -18.95 6.73 -5.98
C ALA A 122 -19.99 6.42 -7.07
N ALA A 123 -20.07 7.25 -8.11
CA ALA A 123 -20.96 7.01 -9.24
C ALA A 123 -20.60 5.73 -10.02
N SER A 124 -19.30 5.47 -10.24
CA SER A 124 -18.82 4.23 -10.87
C SER A 124 -19.18 2.99 -10.04
N LYS A 125 -18.97 3.03 -8.72
CA LYS A 125 -19.37 1.95 -7.80
C LYS A 125 -20.89 1.72 -7.83
N ALA A 126 -21.70 2.77 -7.78
CA ALA A 126 -23.15 2.68 -7.87
C ALA A 126 -23.61 2.07 -9.21
N ALA A 127 -23.00 2.47 -10.33
CA ALA A 127 -23.30 1.89 -11.64
C ALA A 127 -22.95 0.39 -11.71
N LYS A 128 -21.80 -0.01 -11.16
CA LYS A 128 -21.39 -1.42 -11.08
C LYS A 128 -22.33 -2.24 -10.18
N ALA A 129 -22.77 -1.68 -9.06
CA ALA A 129 -23.74 -2.33 -8.17
C ALA A 129 -25.09 -2.55 -8.85
N ARG A 130 -25.60 -1.53 -9.57
CA ARG A 130 -26.85 -1.66 -10.35
C ARG A 130 -26.77 -2.74 -11.43
N ARG A 131 -25.65 -2.80 -12.16
CA ARG A 131 -25.42 -3.85 -13.17
C ARG A 131 -25.40 -5.26 -12.57
N ARG A 132 -24.84 -5.42 -11.37
CA ARG A 132 -24.82 -6.70 -10.65
C ARG A 132 -26.18 -7.10 -10.10
N ALA A 133 -27.02 -6.13 -9.73
CA ALA A 133 -28.38 -6.41 -9.25
C ALA A 133 -29.37 -6.73 -10.38
N ALA A 134 -29.03 -6.41 -11.63
CA ALA A 134 -29.83 -6.67 -12.82
C ALA A 134 -29.39 -7.92 -13.60
N ALA A 135 -28.42 -8.69 -13.07
CA ALA A 135 -27.90 -9.93 -13.62
C ALA A 135 -28.22 -11.08 -12.67
#